data_AF-A0A9C9N4I1-F1
#
_entry.id   AF-A0A9C9N4I1-F1
#
_cell.length_a   1.000
_cell.length_b   1.000
_cell.length_c   1.000
_cell.angle_alpha   90.00
_cell.angle_beta   90.00
_cell.angle_gamma   90.00
#
_symmetry.space_group_name_H-M   'P 1'
#
loop_
_entity.id
_entity.type
_entity.pdbx_description
1 polymer ?
#
loop_
_entity_poly.entity_id
_entity_poly.type
_entity_poly.pdbx_seq_one_letter_code
_entity_poly.pdbx_strand_id
1 'polypeptide(L)'
;MKILTIILSIYSWSIIGVLLLFLVRIAYFYEKTSGQKTSYRLLAVPILLLAGGVGWYLFHGGTFIGEPVGDLLLFGGGALLSAFGIRLQEFMTGGRQ
;
A
#
# COMPACT_ATOMS: atom_id res chain seq x y z
N MET A 1 -10.35 15.20 22.90
CA MET A 1 -9.54 13.97 22.73
C MET A 1 -9.84 13.25 21.40
N LYS A 2 -11.07 12.80 21.11
CA LYS A 2 -11.41 12.02 19.90
C LYS A 2 -11.11 12.70 18.54
N ILE A 3 -11.38 14.00 18.43
CA ILE A 3 -11.15 14.76 17.18
C ILE A 3 -9.68 14.83 16.80
N LEU A 4 -8.78 14.98 17.78
CA LEU A 4 -7.34 15.05 17.55
C LEU A 4 -6.80 13.72 17.01
N THR A 5 -7.30 12.59 17.54
CA THR A 5 -6.99 11.25 17.07
C THR A 5 -7.45 11.03 15.63
N ILE A 6 -8.65 11.51 15.27
CA ILE A 6 -9.16 11.41 13.90
C ILE A 6 -8.31 12.25 12.94
N ILE A 7 -7.97 13.49 13.30
CA ILE A 7 -7.13 14.35 12.46
C ILE A 7 -5.75 13.72 12.25
N LEU A 8 -5.12 13.22 13.32
CA LEU A 8 -3.81 12.57 13.23
C LEU A 8 -3.86 11.28 12.41
N SER A 9 -4.98 10.56 12.50
CA SER A 9 -5.24 9.36 11.72
C SER A 9 -5.36 9.68 10.23
N ILE A 10 -6.19 10.65 9.87
CA ILE A 10 -6.32 11.12 8.48
C ILE A 10 -4.97 11.60 7.93
N TYR A 11 -4.19 12.32 8.74
CA TYR A 11 -2.89 12.83 8.31
C TYR A 11 -1.89 11.70 8.03
N SER A 12 -1.80 10.72 8.95
CA SER A 12 -0.95 9.54 8.78
C SER A 12 -1.33 8.71 7.56
N TRP A 13 -2.63 8.45 7.38
CA TRP A 13 -3.14 7.70 6.23
C TRP A 13 -2.99 8.45 4.91
N SER A 14 -3.09 9.78 4.92
CA SER A 14 -2.86 10.61 3.75
C SER A 14 -1.42 10.45 3.23
N ILE A 15 -0.42 10.47 4.13
CA ILE A 15 0.99 10.27 3.75
C ILE A 15 1.20 8.89 3.11
N ILE A 16 0.61 7.83 3.70
CA ILE A 16 0.67 6.47 3.16
C ILE A 16 -0.02 6.41 1.79
N GLY A 17 -1.17 7.06 1.63
CA GLY A 17 -1.89 7.17 0.36
C GLY A 17 -1.05 7.84 -0.73
N VAL A 18 -0.34 8.92 -0.40
CA VAL A 18 0.58 9.60 -1.32
C VAL A 18 1.73 8.67 -1.73
N LEU A 19 2.36 7.97 -0.77
CA LEU A 19 3.41 6.99 -1.06
C LEU A 19 2.91 5.88 -1.99
N LEU A 20 1.69 5.37 -1.75
CA LEU A 20 1.05 4.38 -2.61
C LEU A 20 0.82 4.90 -4.04
N LEU A 21 0.36 6.15 -4.19
CA LEU A 21 0.20 6.78 -5.50
C LEU A 21 1.53 6.85 -6.26
N PHE A 22 2.61 7.24 -5.59
CA PHE A 22 3.95 7.22 -6.19
C PHE A 22 4.34 5.81 -6.62
N LEU A 23 4.11 4.80 -5.77
CA LEU A 23 4.45 3.40 -6.09
C LEU A 23 3.68 2.89 -7.31
N VAL A 24 2.37 3.15 -7.37
CA VAL A 24 1.50 2.83 -8.53
C VAL A 24 2.04 3.49 -9.78
N ARG A 25 2.43 4.77 -9.69
CA ARG A 25 2.89 5.54 -10.83
C ARG A 25 4.23 5.03 -11.37
N ILE A 26 5.13 4.63 -10.48
CA ILE A 26 6.41 4.00 -10.84
C ILE A 26 6.15 2.64 -11.53
N ALA A 27 5.29 1.81 -10.95
CA ALA A 27 4.96 0.50 -11.51
C ALA A 27 4.29 0.61 -12.89
N TYR A 28 3.34 1.54 -13.04
CA TYR A 28 2.69 1.83 -14.32
C TYR A 28 3.69 2.31 -15.38
N PHE A 29 4.61 3.20 -15.00
CA PHE A 29 5.67 3.67 -15.89
C PHE A 29 6.60 2.52 -16.31
N TYR A 30 6.93 1.62 -15.39
CA TYR A 30 7.78 0.46 -15.68
C TYR A 30 7.11 -0.54 -16.61
N GLU A 31 5.82 -0.86 -16.39
CA GLU A 31 5.07 -1.75 -17.29
C GLU A 31 4.97 -1.16 -18.71
N LYS A 32 4.68 0.15 -18.81
CA LYS A 32 4.59 0.87 -20.09
C LYS A 32 5.92 0.89 -20.85
N THR A 33 7.04 1.04 -20.14
CA THR A 33 8.37 1.24 -20.73
C THR A 33 9.12 -0.07 -20.98
N SER A 34 8.96 -1.07 -20.10
CA SER A 34 9.72 -2.31 -20.14
C SER A 34 9.07 -3.40 -21.01
N GLY A 35 7.77 -3.28 -21.34
CA GLY A 35 7.07 -4.23 -22.22
C GLY A 35 6.90 -5.64 -21.66
N GLN A 36 7.54 -5.96 -20.52
CA GLN A 36 7.22 -7.12 -19.71
C GLN A 36 5.91 -6.89 -18.97
N LYS A 37 5.07 -7.94 -18.90
CA LYS A 37 3.89 -8.00 -18.03
C LYS A 37 4.33 -8.04 -16.56
N THR A 38 4.93 -6.96 -16.08
CA THR A 38 5.15 -6.72 -14.67
C THR A 38 3.77 -6.52 -14.10
N SER A 39 3.17 -7.62 -13.65
CA SER A 39 1.76 -7.77 -13.26
C SER A 39 1.26 -6.63 -12.37
N TYR A 40 0.93 -5.49 -12.98
CA TYR A 40 0.52 -4.26 -12.30
C TYR A 40 -0.79 -4.46 -11.54
N ARG A 41 -1.63 -5.39 -12.03
CA ARG A 41 -2.78 -5.90 -11.31
C ARG A 41 -2.43 -6.53 -9.96
N LEU A 42 -1.28 -7.17 -9.82
CA LEU A 42 -0.86 -7.73 -8.54
C LEU A 42 -0.51 -6.64 -7.51
N LEU A 43 -0.09 -5.44 -7.96
CA LEU A 43 0.08 -4.28 -7.08
C LEU A 43 -1.27 -3.68 -6.63
N ALA A 44 -2.35 -3.91 -7.36
CA ALA A 44 -3.69 -3.53 -6.91
C ALA A 44 -4.13 -4.32 -5.66
N VAL A 45 -3.63 -5.54 -5.47
CA VAL A 45 -3.96 -6.39 -4.31
C VAL A 45 -3.49 -5.79 -2.98
N PRO A 46 -2.19 -5.46 -2.76
CA PRO A 46 -1.74 -4.80 -1.53
C PRO A 46 -2.38 -3.43 -1.33
N ILE A 47 -2.68 -2.70 -2.40
CA ILE A 47 -3.38 -1.41 -2.32
C ILE A 47 -4.80 -1.58 -1.81
N LEU A 48 -5.54 -2.56 -2.33
CA LEU A 48 -6.90 -2.85 -1.88
C LEU A 48 -6.91 -3.39 -0.44
N LEU A 49 -5.92 -4.19 -0.06
CA LEU A 49 -5.74 -4.65 1.33
C LEU A 49 -5.48 -3.49 2.27
N LEU A 50 -4.56 -2.58 1.92
CA LEU A 50 -4.25 -1.39 2.71
C LEU A 50 -5.48 -0.48 2.80
N ALA A 51 -6.09 -0.12 1.66
CA ALA A 51 -7.30 0.70 1.64
C ALA A 51 -8.46 0.06 2.40
N GLY A 52 -8.61 -1.26 2.33
CA GLY A 52 -9.59 -2.03 3.09
C GLY A 52 -9.34 -1.97 4.59
N GLY A 53 -8.08 -2.13 5.04
CA GLY A 53 -7.70 -1.99 6.45
C GLY A 53 -7.94 -0.57 6.98
N VAL A 54 -7.63 0.46 6.19
CA VAL A 54 -7.94 1.86 6.52
C VAL A 54 -9.43 2.10 6.62
N GLY A 55 -10.19 1.65 5.61
CA GLY A 55 -11.64 1.75 5.61
C GLY A 55 -12.24 1.09 6.84
N TRP A 56 -11.76 -0.11 7.19
CA TRP A 56 -12.20 -0.81 8.39
C TRP A 56 -12.02 0.02 9.66
N TYR A 57 -10.83 0.60 9.85
CA TYR A 57 -10.52 1.47 10.97
C TYR A 57 -11.35 2.76 11.00
N LEU A 58 -11.65 3.34 9.84
CA LEU A 58 -12.50 4.53 9.74
C LEU A 58 -13.96 4.21 10.06
N PHE A 59 -14.49 3.06 9.62
CA PHE A 59 -15.87 2.65 9.87
C PHE A 59 -16.13 2.13 11.29
N HIS A 60 -15.14 1.48 11.93
CA HIS A 60 -15.27 0.93 13.29
C HIS A 60 -14.94 1.92 14.43
N GLY A 61 -14.89 3.22 14.13
CA GLY A 61 -14.86 4.26 15.16
C GLY A 61 -13.48 4.84 15.49
N GLY A 62 -12.48 4.67 14.62
CA GLY A 62 -11.23 5.43 14.67
C GLY A 62 -10.30 5.08 15.83
N THR A 63 -10.53 3.97 16.53
CA THR A 63 -9.54 3.38 17.42
C THR A 63 -8.41 2.82 16.56
N PHE A 64 -7.25 3.47 16.59
CA PHE A 64 -6.08 3.18 15.75
C PHE A 64 -5.45 1.79 16.00
N ILE A 65 -5.94 1.06 17.01
CA ILE A 65 -5.41 -0.21 17.53
C ILE A 65 -6.57 -1.02 18.11
N GLY A 66 -6.58 -2.34 17.91
CA GLY A 66 -7.49 -3.26 18.60
C GLY A 66 -8.52 -3.95 17.71
N GLU A 67 -8.50 -3.69 16.40
CA GLU A 67 -9.32 -4.36 15.39
C GLU A 67 -8.45 -5.39 14.64
N PRO A 68 -8.48 -6.68 15.03
CA PRO A 68 -7.57 -7.69 14.47
C PRO A 68 -7.71 -7.85 12.95
N VAL A 69 -8.89 -7.57 12.39
CA VAL A 69 -9.14 -7.58 10.95
C VAL A 69 -8.41 -6.44 10.25
N GLY A 70 -8.49 -5.22 10.80
CA GLY A 70 -7.76 -4.06 10.28
C GLY A 70 -6.26 -4.29 10.32
N ASP A 71 -5.73 -4.81 11.43
CA ASP A 71 -4.30 -5.09 11.59
C ASP A 71 -3.79 -6.15 10.60
N LEU A 72 -4.55 -7.24 10.40
CA LEU A 72 -4.21 -8.27 9.41
C LEU A 72 -4.21 -7.74 7.98
N LEU A 73 -5.20 -6.90 7.63
CA LEU A 73 -5.29 -6.28 6.32
C LEU A 73 -4.11 -5.34 6.06
N LEU A 74 -3.75 -4.52 7.05
CA LEU A 74 -2.62 -3.60 6.95
C LEU A 74 -1.28 -4.32 6.90
N PHE A 75 -1.08 -5.32 7.75
CA PHE A 75 0.13 -6.13 7.77
C PHE A 75 0.28 -6.92 6.46
N GLY A 76 -0.76 -7.61 6.03
CA GLY A 76 -0.77 -8.37 4.78
C GLY A 76 -0.56 -7.48 3.56
N GLY A 77 -1.22 -6.33 3.53
CA GLY A 77 -1.04 -5.32 2.49
C GLY A 77 0.38 -4.77 2.44
N GLY A 78 0.97 -4.41 3.59
CA GLY A 78 2.34 -3.93 3.68
C GLY A 78 3.40 -4.99 3.33
N ALA A 79 3.20 -6.24 3.77
CA ALA A 79 4.09 -7.35 3.45
C ALA A 79 4.10 -7.66 1.94
N LEU A 80 2.92 -7.70 1.31
CA LEU A 80 2.80 -7.85 -0.14
C LEU A 80 3.41 -6.65 -0.87
N LEU A 81 3.16 -5.42 -0.42
CA LEU A 81 3.75 -4.23 -1.02
C LEU A 81 5.28 -4.28 -0.98
N SER A 82 5.85 -4.74 0.13
CA SER A 82 7.30 -4.90 0.30
C SER A 82 7.86 -5.95 -0.66
N ALA A 83 7.19 -7.11 -0.78
CA ALA A 83 7.58 -8.14 -1.74
C ALA A 83 7.53 -7.63 -3.19
N PHE A 84 6.51 -6.85 -3.56
CA PHE A 84 6.44 -6.21 -4.88
C PHE A 84 7.52 -5.16 -5.08
N GLY A 85 7.84 -4.37 -4.05
CA GLY A 85 8.93 -3.41 -4.08
C GLY A 85 10.27 -4.07 -4.35
N ILE A 86 10.58 -5.17 -3.66
CA ILE A 86 11.80 -5.98 -3.88
C ILE A 86 11.83 -6.52 -5.31
N ARG A 87 10.72 -7.11 -5.79
CA ARG A 87 10.66 -7.62 -7.16
C ARG A 87 10.84 -6.54 -8.22
N LEU A 88 10.23 -5.37 -8.00
CA LEU A 88 10.40 -4.24 -8.91
C LEU A 88 11.84 -3.75 -8.89
N GLN A 89 12.47 -3.66 -7.72
CA GLN A 89 13.88 -3.31 -7.57
C GLN A 89 14.77 -4.32 -8.30
N GLU A 90 14.53 -5.63 -8.14
CA GLU A 90 15.23 -6.68 -8.89
C GLU A 90 15.09 -6.48 -10.40
N PHE A 91 13.93 -6.11 -10.92
CA PHE A 91 13.78 -5.78 -12.34
C PHE A 91 14.54 -4.52 -12.75
N MET A 92 14.67 -3.52 -11.87
CA MET A 92 15.43 -2.30 -12.14
C MET A 92 16.95 -2.52 -12.08
N THR A 93 17.42 -3.41 -11.19
CA THR A 93 18.85 -3.68 -10.97
C THR A 93 19.36 -4.95 -11.66
N GLY A 94 18.45 -5.76 -12.19
CA GLY A 94 18.67 -7.14 -12.68
C GLY A 94 19.00 -7.26 -14.16
N GLY A 95 19.75 -6.31 -14.70
CA GLY A 95 20.60 -6.53 -15.87
C GLY A 95 22.04 -6.85 -15.45
N ARG A 96 22.22 -7.90 -14.63
CA ARG A 96 23.54 -8.52 -14.35
C ARG A 96 23.39 -10.04 -14.28
N GLN A 97 23.00 -10.63 -15.42
CA GLN A 97 23.49 -11.94 -15.82
C GLN A 97 24.10 -11.79 -17.22
#